data_AF-A0AAJ2IVK8-F1
#
_entry.id   AF-A0AAJ2IVK8-F1
#
_cell.length_a   1.000
_cell.length_b   1.000
_cell.length_c   1.000
_cell.angle_alpha   90.00
_cell.angle_beta   90.00
_cell.angle_gamma   90.00
#
_symmetry.space_group_name_H-M   'P 1'
#
loop_
_entity.id
_entity.type
_entity.pdbx_description
1 polymer ?
#
loop_
_entity_poly.entity_id
_entity_poly.type
_entity_poly.pdbx_seq_one_letter_code
_entity_poly.pdbx_strand_id
1 'polypeptide(L)'
;MSKYDEVSKDYIPLKSEPILGPSDTELNDEDYLSDFEDFNLEEPEYVKNGPKDEYILELSEGMWTKASSKAVRKIIYLFMRWCGYWVLNLKKWIEQYRKRQENVEERQTNLEKDFKDVIANATQDSEVINARSSEYFGDFTVLDDRLENIEKLLIGFVPQGVEIKINRTMNALPSVYIDTWEYGIGRVPLGEEPEGMFGGTTPKIVENRIVSWANNELVIQVALDFENFKFNYRPESGEYLLFDGVRSLMVHVDGGEPIGDDVDESQVTVTKNQSTPTQSNLLQRLTQLEERIERE
;
A
#
# COMPACT_ATOMS: atom_id res chain seq x y z
N MET A 1 26.45 0.84 -13.17
CA MET A 1 27.15 0.03 -14.21
C MET A 1 26.15 -0.98 -14.74
N SER A 2 25.82 -0.85 -16.01
CA SER A 2 24.77 -1.60 -16.69
C SER A 2 25.23 -3.04 -16.96
N LYS A 3 24.34 -4.02 -16.78
CA LYS A 3 24.55 -5.46 -16.98
C LYS A 3 24.82 -5.88 -18.45
N TYR A 4 25.20 -4.93 -19.31
CA TYR A 4 25.41 -5.13 -20.75
C TYR A 4 26.90 -5.12 -21.17
N ASP A 5 27.83 -4.90 -20.25
CA ASP A 5 29.27 -4.82 -20.55
C ASP A 5 29.99 -6.18 -20.60
N GLU A 6 29.30 -7.31 -20.40
CA GLU A 6 29.94 -8.63 -20.27
C GLU A 6 30.03 -9.46 -21.57
N VAL A 7 29.49 -8.99 -22.70
CA VAL A 7 29.47 -9.77 -23.97
C VAL A 7 30.65 -9.44 -24.91
N SER A 8 31.67 -8.73 -24.44
CA SER A 8 32.81 -8.29 -25.27
C SER A 8 34.08 -9.18 -25.17
N LYS A 9 34.03 -10.31 -24.46
CA LYS A 9 35.24 -11.10 -24.17
C LYS A 9 35.69 -12.09 -25.24
N ASP A 10 34.93 -12.28 -26.32
CA ASP A 10 35.29 -13.18 -27.42
C ASP A 10 35.64 -12.44 -28.72
N TYR A 11 36.34 -11.31 -28.63
CA TYR A 11 36.94 -10.69 -29.81
C TYR A 11 38.19 -11.48 -30.23
N ILE A 12 38.04 -12.34 -31.24
CA ILE A 12 39.16 -12.96 -31.94
C ILE A 12 39.74 -11.90 -32.89
N PRO A 13 41.01 -11.46 -32.75
CA PRO A 13 41.58 -10.49 -33.67
C PRO A 13 41.66 -11.11 -35.08
N LEU A 14 41.22 -10.35 -36.09
CA LEU A 14 41.54 -10.67 -37.48
C LEU A 14 43.07 -10.75 -37.61
N LYS A 15 43.58 -11.92 -38.02
CA LYS A 15 45.00 -12.12 -38.31
C LYS A 15 45.44 -11.06 -39.32
N SER A 16 46.55 -10.40 -38.99
CA SER A 16 47.24 -9.45 -39.86
C SER A 16 47.56 -10.05 -41.23
N GLU A 17 47.54 -9.20 -42.25
CA GLU A 17 47.81 -9.49 -43.66
C GLU A 17 49.00 -10.45 -43.88
N PRO A 18 48.92 -11.35 -44.87
CA PRO A 18 50.04 -12.22 -45.21
C PRO A 18 51.16 -11.38 -45.83
N ILE A 19 52.36 -11.56 -45.29
CA ILE A 19 53.61 -10.98 -45.80
C ILE A 19 53.84 -11.50 -47.22
N LEU A 20 53.90 -10.59 -48.20
CA LEU A 20 54.33 -10.89 -49.57
C LEU A 20 55.83 -11.26 -49.55
N GLY A 21 56.12 -12.53 -49.85
CA GLY A 21 57.46 -12.98 -50.24
C GLY A 21 57.69 -12.78 -51.75
N PRO A 22 58.95 -12.70 -52.20
CA PRO A 22 59.29 -12.20 -53.54
C PRO A 22 58.87 -13.19 -54.64
N SER A 23 58.62 -12.61 -55.81
CA SER A 23 58.09 -13.25 -57.00
C SER A 23 59.07 -14.22 -57.68
N ASP A 24 58.47 -15.07 -58.52
CA ASP A 24 58.95 -15.58 -59.81
C ASP A 24 59.07 -17.10 -59.89
N THR A 25 58.04 -17.72 -60.48
CA THR A 25 58.21 -18.80 -61.47
C THR A 25 56.96 -18.84 -62.35
N GLU A 26 57.15 -18.57 -63.65
CA GLU A 26 56.13 -18.72 -64.69
C GLU A 26 55.60 -20.16 -64.70
N LEU A 27 54.32 -20.35 -64.35
CA LEU A 27 53.61 -21.61 -64.52
C LEU A 27 52.64 -21.47 -65.69
N ASN A 28 52.87 -22.30 -66.69
CA ASN A 28 52.20 -22.41 -67.97
C ASN A 28 50.67 -22.56 -67.81
N ASP A 29 49.89 -21.73 -68.50
CA ASP A 29 48.47 -21.48 -68.23
C ASP A 29 47.48 -22.61 -68.58
N GLU A 30 47.95 -23.74 -69.10
CA GLU A 30 47.07 -24.78 -69.66
C GLU A 30 46.94 -26.07 -68.84
N ASP A 31 47.64 -26.20 -67.70
CA ASP A 31 47.61 -27.44 -66.89
C ASP A 31 46.52 -27.45 -65.79
N TYR A 32 45.72 -26.37 -65.68
CA TYR A 32 44.71 -26.25 -64.61
C TYR A 32 43.35 -26.87 -64.95
N LEU A 33 43.20 -27.51 -66.10
CA LEU A 33 41.89 -27.97 -66.61
C LEU A 33 41.60 -29.48 -66.44
N SER A 34 42.55 -30.28 -65.93
CA SER A 34 42.43 -31.74 -65.86
C SER A 34 41.99 -32.31 -64.50
N ASP A 35 41.91 -31.51 -63.43
CA ASP A 35 41.77 -32.03 -62.05
C ASP A 35 40.40 -31.86 -61.39
N PHE A 36 39.34 -31.50 -62.13
CA PHE A 36 38.06 -31.21 -61.49
C PHE A 36 37.14 -32.43 -61.38
N GLU A 37 37.06 -33.02 -60.19
CA GLU A 37 35.93 -33.84 -59.76
C GLU A 37 34.60 -33.08 -59.94
N ASP A 38 33.54 -33.80 -60.33
CA ASP A 38 32.20 -33.21 -60.49
C ASP A 38 31.67 -32.67 -59.14
N PHE A 39 31.50 -31.35 -59.03
CA PHE A 39 30.96 -30.70 -57.84
C PHE A 39 29.46 -31.00 -57.66
N ASN A 40 29.13 -31.94 -56.77
CA ASN A 40 27.78 -32.51 -56.63
C ASN A 40 26.95 -31.99 -55.45
N LEU A 41 27.32 -30.87 -54.83
CA LEU A 41 26.53 -30.29 -53.73
C LEU A 41 25.15 -29.80 -54.22
N GLU A 42 24.08 -30.15 -53.52
CA GLU A 42 22.73 -29.63 -53.77
C GLU A 42 22.44 -28.35 -52.98
N GLU A 43 21.48 -27.56 -53.45
CA GLU A 43 21.02 -26.39 -52.71
C GLU A 43 20.32 -26.83 -51.41
N PRO A 44 20.76 -26.34 -50.23
CA PRO A 44 20.13 -26.70 -48.97
C PRO A 44 18.65 -26.30 -48.91
N GLU A 45 17.80 -27.13 -48.32
CA GLU A 45 16.34 -26.91 -48.28
C GLU A 45 15.94 -25.57 -47.64
N TYR A 46 16.68 -25.10 -46.63
CA TYR A 46 16.39 -23.82 -45.99
C TYR A 46 16.66 -22.62 -46.89
N VAL A 47 17.60 -22.72 -47.85
CA VAL A 47 17.84 -21.69 -48.88
C VAL A 47 16.74 -21.80 -49.94
N LYS A 48 16.42 -23.03 -50.36
CA LYS A 48 15.41 -23.32 -51.38
C LYS A 48 14.01 -22.84 -50.99
N ASN A 49 13.63 -23.02 -49.72
CA ASN A 49 12.31 -22.66 -49.16
C ASN A 49 12.34 -21.33 -48.40
N GLY A 50 13.51 -20.70 -48.30
CA GLY A 50 13.73 -19.46 -47.56
C GLY A 50 13.27 -18.20 -48.30
N PRO A 51 13.45 -17.01 -47.69
CA PRO A 51 13.21 -15.74 -48.37
C PRO A 51 14.11 -15.59 -49.60
N LYS A 52 13.54 -15.07 -50.69
CA LYS A 52 14.22 -14.86 -51.96
C LYS A 52 14.09 -13.41 -52.42
N ASP A 53 15.11 -12.95 -53.10
CA ASP A 53 15.16 -11.65 -53.75
C ASP A 53 15.28 -11.88 -55.26
N GLU A 54 14.46 -11.18 -56.05
CA GLU A 54 14.34 -11.38 -57.49
C GLU A 54 15.65 -11.10 -58.22
N TYR A 55 16.40 -10.07 -57.79
CA TYR A 55 17.68 -9.73 -58.38
C TYR A 55 18.75 -10.79 -58.09
N ILE A 56 18.80 -11.34 -56.88
CA ILE A 56 19.73 -12.43 -56.54
C ILE A 56 19.40 -13.71 -57.32
N LEU A 57 18.12 -14.00 -57.55
CA LEU A 57 17.70 -15.13 -58.38
C LEU A 57 18.18 -14.96 -59.81
N GLU A 58 17.86 -13.82 -60.44
CA GLU A 58 18.25 -13.51 -61.82
C GLU A 58 19.77 -13.52 -62.00
N LEU A 59 20.51 -12.92 -61.05
CA LEU A 59 21.97 -12.87 -61.10
C LEU A 59 22.58 -14.27 -60.92
N SER A 60 22.03 -15.10 -60.02
CA SER A 60 22.48 -16.49 -59.83
C SER A 60 22.24 -17.35 -61.07
N GLU A 61 21.07 -17.22 -61.71
CA GLU A 61 20.72 -17.92 -62.94
C GLU A 61 21.57 -17.43 -64.13
N GLY A 62 21.85 -16.13 -64.20
CA GLY A 62 22.75 -15.54 -65.19
C GLY A 62 24.17 -16.10 -65.12
N MET A 63 24.69 -16.37 -63.91
CA MET A 63 26.03 -16.98 -63.74
C MET A 63 26.11 -18.42 -64.26
N TRP A 64 24.98 -19.13 -64.33
CA TRP A 64 24.92 -20.48 -64.92
C TRP A 64 25.24 -20.48 -66.43
N THR A 65 24.98 -19.36 -67.10
CA THR A 65 25.11 -19.21 -68.57
C THR A 65 26.49 -18.72 -69.05
N LYS A 66 27.42 -18.41 -68.14
CA LYS A 66 28.74 -17.84 -68.49
C LYS A 66 29.81 -18.90 -68.82
N ALA A 67 30.83 -18.49 -69.58
CA ALA A 67 31.91 -19.35 -70.07
C ALA A 67 32.96 -19.65 -68.98
N SER A 68 32.58 -20.43 -67.97
CA SER A 68 33.49 -20.99 -66.95
C SER A 68 33.20 -22.47 -66.69
N SER A 69 34.05 -23.14 -65.91
CA SER A 69 33.86 -24.56 -65.59
C SER A 69 32.52 -24.81 -64.89
N LYS A 70 31.91 -25.98 -65.13
CA LYS A 70 30.59 -26.33 -64.57
C LYS A 70 30.58 -26.29 -63.03
N ALA A 71 31.68 -26.73 -62.41
CA ALA A 71 31.88 -26.67 -60.97
C ALA A 71 31.89 -25.22 -60.45
N VAL A 72 32.66 -24.33 -61.08
CA VAL A 72 32.76 -22.91 -60.69
C VAL A 72 31.40 -22.22 -60.80
N ARG A 73 30.63 -22.47 -61.88
CA ARG A 73 29.28 -21.93 -62.03
C ARG A 73 28.34 -22.37 -60.91
N LYS A 74 28.39 -23.66 -60.54
CA LYS A 74 27.54 -24.22 -59.48
C LYS A 74 27.89 -23.70 -58.11
N ILE A 75 29.18 -23.56 -57.80
CA ILE A 75 29.65 -22.97 -56.54
C ILE A 75 29.18 -21.52 -56.43
N ILE A 76 29.37 -20.70 -57.46
CA ILE A 76 28.94 -19.30 -57.45
C ILE A 76 27.42 -19.19 -57.33
N TYR A 77 26.66 -20.00 -58.08
CA TYR A 77 25.19 -20.05 -57.98
C TYR A 77 24.72 -20.33 -56.55
N LEU A 78 25.25 -21.38 -55.91
CA LEU A 78 24.87 -21.76 -54.54
C LEU A 78 25.32 -20.71 -53.52
N PHE A 79 26.52 -20.14 -53.70
CA PHE A 79 27.04 -19.10 -52.84
C PHE A 79 26.18 -17.85 -52.86
N MET A 80 25.76 -17.39 -54.03
CA MET A 80 24.91 -16.20 -54.18
C MET A 80 23.55 -16.38 -53.52
N ARG A 81 22.93 -17.55 -53.66
CA ARG A 81 21.64 -17.85 -53.04
C ARG A 81 21.75 -18.01 -51.54
N TRP A 82 22.82 -18.62 -51.05
CA TRP A 82 23.13 -18.71 -49.62
C TRP A 82 23.35 -17.32 -49.00
N CYS A 83 24.14 -16.46 -49.65
CA CYS A 83 24.34 -15.07 -49.24
C CYS A 83 23.03 -14.29 -49.24
N GLY A 84 22.21 -14.42 -50.28
CA GLY A 84 20.90 -13.78 -50.37
C GLY A 84 19.96 -14.16 -49.24
N TYR A 85 19.87 -15.46 -48.92
CA TYR A 85 19.10 -15.97 -47.79
C TYR A 85 19.51 -15.31 -46.46
N TRP A 86 20.82 -15.27 -46.16
CA TRP A 86 21.32 -14.70 -44.92
C TRP A 86 21.13 -13.19 -44.83
N VAL A 87 21.35 -12.45 -45.93
CA VAL A 87 21.13 -11.00 -45.98
C VAL A 87 19.66 -10.65 -45.73
N LEU A 88 18.73 -11.38 -46.35
CA LEU A 88 17.30 -11.15 -46.16
C LEU A 88 16.84 -11.48 -44.74
N ASN A 89 17.35 -12.56 -44.14
CA ASN A 89 17.07 -12.88 -42.75
C ASN A 89 17.66 -11.86 -41.78
N LEU A 90 18.88 -11.39 -42.04
CA LEU A 90 19.51 -10.34 -41.24
C LEU A 90 18.71 -9.04 -41.32
N LYS A 91 18.21 -8.67 -42.51
CA LYS A 91 17.32 -7.52 -42.67
C LYS A 91 16.03 -7.66 -41.86
N LYS A 92 15.36 -8.82 -41.93
CA LYS A 92 14.16 -9.10 -41.12
C LYS A 92 14.45 -9.02 -39.62
N TRP A 93 15.58 -9.58 -39.20
CA TRP A 93 16.03 -9.56 -37.81
C TRP A 93 16.25 -8.11 -37.35
N ILE A 94 17.04 -7.31 -38.08
CA ILE A 94 17.29 -5.89 -37.80
C ILE A 94 15.98 -5.11 -37.68
N GLU A 95 15.03 -5.31 -38.61
CA GLU A 95 13.76 -4.60 -38.60
C GLU A 95 12.89 -4.95 -37.38
N GLN A 96 12.90 -6.22 -36.95
CA GLN A 96 12.24 -6.63 -35.70
C GLN A 96 12.89 -5.99 -34.47
N TYR A 97 14.22 -5.91 -34.41
CA TYR A 97 14.91 -5.26 -33.29
C TYR A 97 14.66 -3.76 -33.25
N ARG A 98 14.66 -3.09 -34.41
CA ARG A 98 14.33 -1.66 -34.52
C ARG A 98 12.92 -1.37 -34.00
N LYS A 99 11.92 -2.15 -34.42
CA LYS A 99 10.53 -2.01 -33.92
C LYS A 99 10.42 -2.26 -32.42
N ARG A 100 11.18 -3.22 -31.88
CA ARG A 100 11.23 -3.45 -30.43
C ARG A 100 11.84 -2.27 -29.67
N GLN A 101 12.87 -1.64 -30.22
CA GLN A 101 13.47 -0.44 -29.61
C GLN A 101 12.49 0.74 -29.63
N GLU A 102 11.86 1.02 -30.77
CA GLU A 102 10.83 2.08 -30.88
C GLU A 102 9.70 1.88 -29.86
N ASN A 103 9.18 0.65 -29.73
CA ASN A 103 8.14 0.33 -28.74
C ASN A 103 8.61 0.48 -27.29
N VAL A 104 9.90 0.23 -27.01
CA VAL A 104 10.46 0.40 -25.66
C VAL A 104 10.63 1.88 -25.34
N GLU A 105 11.09 2.68 -26.29
CA GLU A 105 11.24 4.13 -26.14
C GLU A 105 9.88 4.82 -25.94
N GLU A 106 8.85 4.41 -26.70
CA GLU A 106 7.49 4.91 -26.53
C GLU A 106 6.92 4.54 -25.15
N ARG A 107 7.12 3.29 -24.71
CA ARG A 107 6.70 2.85 -23.37
C ARG A 107 7.43 3.62 -22.27
N GLN A 108 8.73 3.88 -22.41
CA GLN A 108 9.49 4.65 -21.43
C GLN A 108 9.01 6.11 -21.38
N THR A 109 8.74 6.72 -22.53
CA THR A 109 8.23 8.09 -22.62
C THR A 109 6.85 8.21 -21.97
N ASN A 110 5.95 7.25 -22.23
CA ASN A 110 4.63 7.21 -21.59
C ASN A 110 4.73 6.99 -20.09
N LEU A 111 5.60 6.08 -19.65
CA LEU A 111 5.81 5.81 -18.22
C LEU A 111 6.41 7.02 -17.50
N GLU A 112 7.33 7.75 -18.13
CA GLU A 112 7.88 8.98 -17.58
C GLU A 112 6.83 10.09 -17.48
N LYS A 113 5.95 10.20 -18.48
CA LYS A 113 4.82 11.13 -18.44
C LYS A 113 3.84 10.77 -17.32
N ASP A 114 3.43 9.52 -17.23
CA ASP A 114 2.54 9.03 -16.18
C ASP A 114 3.16 9.25 -14.79
N PHE A 115 4.48 9.03 -14.64
CA PHE A 115 5.19 9.27 -13.38
C PHE A 115 5.26 10.77 -13.05
N LYS A 116 5.48 11.63 -14.04
CA LYS A 116 5.43 13.10 -13.87
C LYS A 116 4.03 13.58 -13.50
N ASP A 117 2.97 12.99 -14.06
CA ASP A 117 1.58 13.30 -13.75
C ASP A 117 1.20 12.81 -12.33
N VAL A 118 1.69 11.63 -11.91
CA VAL A 118 1.55 11.13 -10.53
C VAL A 118 2.29 12.03 -9.56
N ILE A 119 3.53 12.44 -9.85
CA ILE A 119 4.29 13.37 -9.01
C ILE A 119 3.58 14.72 -8.94
N ALA A 120 3.14 15.28 -10.06
CA ALA A 120 2.47 16.58 -10.11
C ALA A 120 1.19 16.59 -9.24
N ASN A 121 0.39 15.52 -9.30
CA ASN A 121 -0.78 15.35 -8.43
C ASN A 121 -0.40 15.02 -6.97
N ALA A 122 0.64 14.22 -6.73
CA ALA A 122 1.15 13.93 -5.39
C ALA A 122 1.74 15.17 -4.69
N THR A 123 2.21 16.17 -5.45
CA THR A 123 2.75 17.43 -4.91
C THR A 123 1.71 18.53 -4.69
N GLN A 124 0.48 18.39 -5.19
CA GLN A 124 -0.58 19.37 -4.92
C GLN A 124 -1.26 19.19 -3.54
N ASP A 125 -1.20 18.00 -2.93
CA ASP A 125 -1.77 17.71 -1.60
C ASP A 125 -0.72 17.69 -0.47
N SER A 126 0.28 18.59 -0.53
CA SER A 126 1.32 18.73 0.51
C SER A 126 0.72 18.93 1.91
N GLU A 127 -0.42 19.61 2.01
CA GLU A 127 -1.15 19.80 3.27
C GLU A 127 -1.60 18.46 3.88
N VAL A 128 -2.18 17.55 3.09
CA VAL A 128 -2.70 16.26 3.57
C VAL A 128 -1.56 15.33 3.98
N ILE A 129 -0.43 15.36 3.26
CA ILE A 129 0.77 14.58 3.63
C ILE A 129 1.37 15.12 4.93
N ASN A 130 1.51 16.44 5.05
CA ASN A 130 1.99 17.06 6.29
C ASN A 130 1.05 16.78 7.46
N ALA A 131 -0.27 16.77 7.22
CA ALA A 131 -1.27 16.46 8.23
C ALA A 131 -1.24 14.98 8.69
N ARG A 132 -0.50 14.08 8.04
CA ARG A 132 -0.30 12.71 8.55
C ARG A 132 0.78 12.63 9.62
N SER A 133 1.67 13.61 9.69
CA SER A 133 2.76 13.61 10.66
C SER A 133 2.29 14.29 11.94
N SER A 134 2.54 13.66 13.08
CA SER A 134 2.29 14.23 14.40
C SER A 134 3.58 14.23 15.23
N GLU A 135 3.93 15.38 15.78
CA GLU A 135 5.08 15.50 16.69
C GLU A 135 4.96 14.58 17.91
N TYR A 136 3.74 14.35 18.40
CA TYR A 136 3.49 13.58 19.62
C TYR A 136 3.12 12.11 19.36
N PHE A 137 2.43 11.83 18.25
CA PHE A 137 1.88 10.51 17.96
C PHE A 137 2.57 9.79 16.80
N GLY A 138 3.60 10.41 16.21
CA GLY A 138 4.37 9.86 15.10
C GLY A 138 3.67 10.03 13.74
N ASP A 139 4.18 9.30 12.76
CA ASP A 139 3.74 9.39 11.37
C ASP A 139 2.71 8.32 11.05
N PHE A 140 1.63 8.73 10.39
CA PHE A 140 0.53 7.85 9.99
C PHE A 140 0.56 7.60 8.48
N THR A 141 0.13 6.40 8.06
CA THR A 141 0.15 6.02 6.63
C THR A 141 -0.87 6.84 5.84
N VAL A 142 -2.06 7.02 6.40
CA VAL A 142 -3.15 7.86 5.86
C VAL A 142 -3.67 8.82 6.93
N LEU A 143 -4.32 9.92 6.50
CA LEU A 143 -4.88 10.91 7.43
C LEU A 143 -5.98 10.30 8.31
N ASP A 144 -6.74 9.35 7.74
CA ASP A 144 -7.80 8.63 8.43
C ASP A 144 -7.28 7.90 9.68
N ASP A 145 -6.17 7.16 9.57
CA ASP A 145 -5.52 6.49 10.71
C ASP A 145 -5.18 7.46 11.84
N ARG A 146 -4.75 8.69 11.50
CA ARG A 146 -4.46 9.73 12.49
C ARG A 146 -5.73 10.21 13.17
N LEU A 147 -6.81 10.43 12.42
CA LEU A 147 -8.10 10.86 12.96
C LEU A 147 -8.71 9.78 13.86
N GLU A 148 -8.68 8.52 13.45
CA GLU A 148 -9.10 7.37 14.24
C GLU A 148 -8.28 7.22 15.54
N ASN A 149 -6.98 7.47 15.48
CA ASN A 149 -6.14 7.47 16.69
C ASN A 149 -6.53 8.62 17.64
N ILE A 150 -6.77 9.82 17.10
CA ILE A 150 -7.25 10.97 17.89
C ILE A 150 -8.61 10.65 18.52
N GLU A 151 -9.53 10.06 17.75
CA GLU A 151 -10.84 9.67 18.23
C GLU A 151 -10.74 8.66 19.39
N LYS A 152 -9.93 7.61 19.25
CA LYS A 152 -9.68 6.64 20.32
C LYS A 152 -9.14 7.29 21.59
N LEU A 153 -8.20 8.23 21.45
CA LEU A 153 -7.67 8.97 22.60
C LEU A 153 -8.74 9.84 23.25
N LEU A 154 -9.57 10.53 22.47
CA LEU A 154 -10.62 11.41 22.98
C LEU A 154 -11.79 10.65 23.62
N ILE A 155 -12.12 9.46 23.11
CA ILE A 155 -13.25 8.65 23.58
C ILE A 155 -13.17 8.38 25.10
N GLY A 156 -11.97 8.19 25.65
CA GLY A 156 -11.74 7.92 27.07
C GLY A 156 -11.86 9.14 27.99
N PHE A 157 -11.83 10.36 27.44
CA PHE A 157 -11.83 11.61 28.23
C PHE A 157 -13.08 12.48 28.02
N VAL A 158 -13.76 12.36 26.89
CA VAL A 158 -14.93 13.19 26.58
C VAL A 158 -16.19 12.59 27.21
N PRO A 159 -16.83 13.26 28.19
CA PRO A 159 -18.04 12.75 28.85
C PRO A 159 -19.26 12.94 27.96
N GLN A 160 -19.34 12.20 26.85
CA GLN A 160 -20.49 12.21 25.92
C GLN A 160 -20.87 10.82 25.41
N GLY A 161 -20.08 9.77 25.71
CA GLY A 161 -20.27 8.44 25.13
C GLY A 161 -21.34 7.59 25.81
N VAL A 162 -21.57 7.80 27.11
CA VAL A 162 -22.47 6.98 27.94
C VAL A 162 -23.27 7.87 28.87
N GLU A 163 -24.55 7.55 29.06
CA GLU A 163 -25.42 8.13 30.08
C GLU A 163 -25.66 7.14 31.22
N ILE A 164 -25.34 7.56 32.44
CA ILE A 164 -25.70 6.92 33.70
C ILE A 164 -26.91 7.67 34.24
N LYS A 165 -28.05 6.99 34.33
CA LYS A 165 -29.28 7.54 34.89
C LYS A 165 -29.53 6.95 36.25
N ILE A 166 -29.78 7.80 37.24
CA ILE A 166 -29.98 7.42 38.65
C ILE A 166 -31.35 7.93 39.10
N ASN A 167 -32.20 7.02 39.59
CA ASN A 167 -33.50 7.36 40.14
C ASN A 167 -33.33 8.00 41.52
N ARG A 168 -33.51 9.32 41.59
CA ARG A 168 -33.29 10.11 42.80
C ARG A 168 -34.11 11.40 42.77
N THR A 169 -34.69 11.76 43.91
CA THR A 169 -35.31 13.08 44.08
C THR A 169 -34.24 14.12 44.37
N MET A 170 -34.25 15.25 43.65
CA MET A 170 -33.28 16.33 43.84
C MET A 170 -33.98 17.57 44.39
N ASN A 171 -33.51 18.06 45.53
CA ASN A 171 -34.02 19.28 46.20
C ASN A 171 -33.03 20.45 46.14
N ALA A 172 -31.84 20.23 45.59
CA ALA A 172 -30.77 21.20 45.43
C ALA A 172 -29.98 20.89 44.15
N LEU A 173 -29.03 21.77 43.81
CA LEU A 173 -28.09 21.51 42.73
C LEU A 173 -27.22 20.29 43.08
N PRO A 174 -27.21 19.23 42.24
CA PRO A 174 -26.36 18.06 42.48
C PRO A 174 -24.88 18.41 42.39
N SER A 175 -24.08 17.82 43.28
CA SER A 175 -22.65 17.61 43.04
C SER A 175 -22.43 16.13 42.76
N VAL A 176 -21.67 15.83 41.71
CA VAL A 176 -21.37 14.46 41.30
C VAL A 176 -19.85 14.29 41.22
N TYR A 177 -19.35 13.28 41.91
CA TYR A 177 -17.97 12.85 41.86
C TYR A 177 -17.94 11.37 41.49
N ILE A 178 -17.05 10.98 40.59
CA ILE A 178 -16.96 9.62 40.09
C ILE A 178 -15.52 9.17 40.16
N ASP A 179 -15.29 7.99 40.72
CA ASP A 179 -13.98 7.33 40.68
C ASP A 179 -14.07 5.88 40.24
N THR A 180 -12.96 5.39 39.69
CA THR A 180 -12.83 4.03 39.18
C THR A 180 -11.52 3.40 39.60
N TRP A 181 -11.56 2.09 39.87
CA TRP A 181 -10.40 1.27 40.21
C TRP A 181 -10.61 -0.17 39.76
N GLU A 182 -9.52 -0.93 39.69
CA GLU A 182 -9.52 -2.34 39.31
C GLU A 182 -9.17 -3.23 40.51
N TYR A 183 -9.62 -4.48 40.48
CA TYR A 183 -9.33 -5.49 41.52
C TYR A 183 -9.74 -5.05 42.93
N GLY A 184 -10.85 -4.30 43.04
CA GLY A 184 -11.46 -3.98 44.33
C GLY A 184 -11.77 -5.23 45.16
N ILE A 185 -11.91 -5.06 46.47
CA ILE A 185 -12.25 -6.16 47.38
C ILE A 185 -13.53 -6.86 46.90
N GLY A 186 -13.48 -8.19 46.80
CA GLY A 186 -14.61 -9.01 46.40
C GLY A 186 -14.85 -9.13 44.88
N ARG A 187 -13.97 -8.56 44.04
CA ARG A 187 -14.06 -8.71 42.57
C ARG A 187 -13.41 -9.98 42.06
N VAL A 188 -12.39 -10.46 42.74
CA VAL A 188 -11.70 -11.74 42.48
C VAL A 188 -11.56 -12.51 43.79
N PRO A 189 -11.43 -13.84 43.76
CA PRO A 189 -11.08 -14.61 44.95
C PRO A 189 -9.80 -14.09 45.58
N LEU A 190 -9.74 -14.14 46.91
CA LEU A 190 -8.57 -13.67 47.67
C LEU A 190 -7.30 -14.40 47.23
N GLY A 191 -6.30 -13.64 46.80
CA GLY A 191 -5.01 -14.15 46.34
C GLY A 191 -4.94 -14.47 44.84
N GLU A 192 -6.03 -14.26 44.09
CA GLU A 192 -6.04 -14.34 42.62
C GLU A 192 -5.82 -12.96 41.96
N GLU A 193 -5.82 -11.88 42.74
CA GLU A 193 -5.41 -10.56 42.26
C GLU A 193 -3.92 -10.54 41.86
N PRO A 194 -3.54 -9.69 40.88
CA PRO A 194 -2.14 -9.48 40.55
C PRO A 194 -1.32 -9.01 41.77
N GLU A 195 -0.03 -9.38 41.80
CA GLU A 195 0.85 -9.03 42.90
C GLU A 195 0.87 -7.50 43.15
N GLY A 196 0.66 -7.12 44.42
CA GLY A 196 0.59 -5.72 44.82
C GLY A 196 -0.77 -5.03 44.60
N MET A 197 -1.80 -5.75 44.14
CA MET A 197 -3.15 -5.20 43.92
C MET A 197 -4.18 -5.62 44.97
N PHE A 198 -3.75 -6.15 46.12
CA PHE A 198 -4.67 -6.47 47.22
C PHE A 198 -5.37 -5.20 47.72
N GLY A 199 -6.70 -5.18 47.65
CA GLY A 199 -7.53 -4.01 47.97
C GLY A 199 -7.85 -3.11 46.76
N GLY A 200 -7.22 -3.39 45.61
CA GLY A 200 -7.45 -2.70 44.35
C GLY A 200 -6.34 -1.72 43.95
N THR A 201 -6.42 -1.23 42.72
CA THR A 201 -5.53 -0.19 42.20
C THR A 201 -5.84 1.18 42.81
N THR A 202 -4.91 2.13 42.69
CA THR A 202 -5.18 3.53 43.03
C THR A 202 -6.41 4.05 42.27
N PRO A 203 -7.43 4.58 42.98
CA PRO A 203 -8.61 5.16 42.35
C PRO A 203 -8.26 6.32 41.42
N LYS A 204 -8.95 6.39 40.28
CA LYS A 204 -8.82 7.46 39.30
C LYS A 204 -10.14 8.22 39.22
N ILE A 205 -10.06 9.54 39.21
CA ILE A 205 -11.22 10.42 39.02
C ILE A 205 -11.67 10.31 37.57
N VAL A 206 -12.98 10.18 37.38
CA VAL A 206 -13.64 10.12 36.07
C VAL A 206 -14.29 11.47 35.78
N GLU A 207 -13.85 12.08 34.68
CA GLU A 207 -14.48 13.28 34.14
C GLU A 207 -15.93 12.98 33.76
N ASN A 208 -16.84 13.84 34.21
CA ASN A 208 -18.27 13.64 34.07
C ASN A 208 -19.00 14.95 33.79
N ARG A 209 -20.23 14.84 33.30
CA ARG A 209 -21.09 16.00 33.04
C ARG A 209 -22.51 15.68 33.44
N ILE A 210 -23.09 16.51 34.31
CA ILE A 210 -24.51 16.44 34.65
C ILE A 210 -25.34 17.02 33.49
N VAL A 211 -26.27 16.22 32.94
CA VAL A 211 -27.15 16.60 31.82
C VAL A 211 -28.51 17.08 32.32
N SER A 212 -29.07 16.38 33.29
CA SER A 212 -30.39 16.65 33.86
C SER A 212 -30.44 16.16 35.31
N TRP A 213 -31.26 16.79 36.13
CA TRP A 213 -31.50 16.39 37.53
C TRP A 213 -32.97 16.61 37.93
N ALA A 214 -33.87 16.57 36.95
CA ALA A 214 -35.29 16.84 37.12
C ALA A 214 -36.11 15.53 37.05
N ASN A 215 -37.40 15.62 37.39
CA ASN A 215 -38.34 14.50 37.25
C ASN A 215 -37.89 13.20 37.94
N ASN A 216 -37.28 13.33 39.12
CA ASN A 216 -36.80 12.20 39.92
C ASN A 216 -35.70 11.35 39.24
N GLU A 217 -34.99 11.93 38.26
CA GLU A 217 -33.92 11.27 37.53
C GLU A 217 -32.71 12.21 37.42
N LEU A 218 -31.54 11.72 37.87
CA LEU A 218 -30.24 12.35 37.64
C LEU A 218 -29.56 11.67 36.46
N VAL A 219 -29.25 12.44 35.42
CA VAL A 219 -28.59 11.95 34.20
C VAL A 219 -27.18 12.51 34.13
N ILE A 220 -26.20 11.62 34.13
CA ILE A 220 -24.77 11.94 34.11
C ILE A 220 -24.16 11.34 32.84
N GLN A 221 -23.37 12.14 32.12
CA GLN A 221 -22.60 11.67 30.98
C GLN A 221 -21.15 11.38 31.39
N VAL A 222 -20.64 10.26 30.89
CA VAL A 222 -19.25 9.80 31.04
C VAL A 222 -18.68 9.32 29.70
N ALA A 223 -17.39 9.03 29.67
CA ALA A 223 -16.69 8.49 28.51
C ALA A 223 -17.26 7.13 28.05
N LEU A 224 -16.99 6.76 26.80
CA LEU A 224 -17.55 5.52 26.21
C LEU A 224 -17.04 4.25 26.91
N ASP A 225 -15.84 4.32 27.47
CA ASP A 225 -15.16 3.20 28.16
C ASP A 225 -15.96 2.61 29.34
N PHE A 226 -16.99 3.34 29.81
CA PHE A 226 -17.87 2.96 30.90
C PHE A 226 -19.19 2.30 30.43
N GLU A 227 -19.36 1.99 29.14
CA GLU A 227 -20.64 1.50 28.58
C GLU A 227 -21.13 0.15 29.16
N ASN A 228 -20.20 -0.69 29.63
CA ASN A 228 -20.50 -2.04 30.09
C ASN A 228 -20.71 -2.14 31.61
N PHE A 229 -20.58 -1.03 32.34
CA PHE A 229 -20.79 -1.01 33.77
C PHE A 229 -22.26 -1.28 34.12
N LYS A 230 -22.47 -2.11 35.13
CA LYS A 230 -23.80 -2.44 35.66
C LYS A 230 -23.85 -2.10 37.13
N PHE A 231 -24.95 -1.49 37.55
CA PHE A 231 -25.19 -1.23 38.95
C PHE A 231 -25.35 -2.52 39.73
N ASN A 232 -24.84 -2.51 40.96
CA ASN A 232 -24.83 -3.67 41.84
C ASN A 232 -25.54 -3.36 43.15
N TYR A 233 -25.03 -2.37 43.89
CA TYR A 233 -25.67 -1.92 45.13
C TYR A 233 -25.24 -0.50 45.48
N ARG A 234 -25.96 0.07 46.44
CA ARG A 234 -25.80 1.41 47.00
C ARG A 234 -25.23 1.29 48.43
N PRO A 235 -23.91 1.47 48.67
CA PRO A 235 -23.33 1.36 50.02
C PRO A 235 -23.90 2.39 51.00
N GLU A 236 -24.11 3.61 50.52
CA GLU A 236 -24.67 4.73 51.26
C GLU A 236 -25.66 5.51 50.38
N SER A 237 -26.55 6.31 50.98
CA SER A 237 -27.62 7.05 50.26
C SER A 237 -27.12 7.87 49.04
N GLY A 238 -25.88 8.34 49.07
CA GLY A 238 -25.24 9.10 47.99
C GLY A 238 -24.28 8.30 47.10
N GLU A 239 -24.03 7.02 47.37
CA GLU A 239 -22.99 6.23 46.71
C GLU A 239 -23.58 5.09 45.90
N TYR A 240 -23.29 5.03 44.59
CA TYR A 240 -23.78 3.98 43.72
C TYR A 240 -22.60 3.19 43.15
N LEU A 241 -22.51 1.91 43.49
CA LEU A 241 -21.41 1.05 43.04
C LEU A 241 -21.82 0.26 41.80
N LEU A 242 -21.06 0.49 40.72
CA LEU A 242 -21.20 -0.19 39.45
C LEU A 242 -19.96 -1.02 39.13
N PHE A 243 -20.16 -2.02 38.28
CA PHE A 243 -19.23 -3.10 38.06
C PHE A 243 -19.16 -3.54 36.60
N ASP A 244 -17.95 -3.73 36.10
CA ASP A 244 -17.66 -4.35 34.80
C ASP A 244 -16.42 -5.27 34.91
N GLY A 245 -16.64 -6.58 34.98
CA GLY A 245 -15.56 -7.55 35.18
C GLY A 245 -14.76 -7.27 36.45
N VAL A 246 -13.46 -6.97 36.34
CA VAL A 246 -12.62 -6.61 37.50
C VAL A 246 -12.65 -5.13 37.87
N ARG A 247 -13.28 -4.29 37.02
CA ARG A 247 -13.36 -2.84 37.19
C ARG A 247 -14.55 -2.48 38.08
N SER A 248 -14.34 -1.46 38.89
CA SER A 248 -15.32 -0.87 39.80
C SER A 248 -15.46 0.62 39.49
N LEU A 249 -16.67 1.14 39.61
CA LEU A 249 -17.00 2.54 39.39
C LEU A 249 -17.93 2.98 40.51
N MET A 250 -17.53 3.96 41.32
CA MET A 250 -18.41 4.55 42.31
C MET A 250 -18.90 5.91 41.81
N VAL A 251 -20.21 6.10 41.84
CA VAL A 251 -20.83 7.40 41.60
C VAL A 251 -21.26 7.98 42.94
N HIS A 252 -20.63 9.06 43.33
CA HIS A 252 -20.93 9.83 44.52
C HIS A 252 -21.84 10.99 44.15
N VAL A 253 -22.98 11.11 44.82
CA VAL A 253 -24.02 12.11 44.54
C VAL A 253 -24.38 12.84 45.83
N ASP A 254 -24.05 14.12 45.88
CA ASP A 254 -24.43 15.00 46.96
C ASP A 254 -25.78 15.70 46.69
N GLY A 255 -26.66 15.66 47.70
CA GLY A 255 -27.95 16.35 47.71
C GLY A 255 -29.08 15.58 47.04
N GLY A 256 -30.29 15.65 47.60
CA GLY A 256 -31.42 14.80 47.22
C GLY A 256 -31.56 13.52 48.04
N GLU A 257 -32.58 12.72 47.74
CA GLU A 257 -32.84 11.43 48.38
C GLU A 257 -33.07 10.35 47.32
N PRO A 258 -32.44 9.17 47.47
CA PRO A 258 -32.45 8.15 46.44
C PRO A 258 -33.80 7.41 46.42
N ILE A 259 -34.18 6.86 45.28
CA ILE A 259 -35.48 6.21 45.10
C ILE A 259 -35.26 4.71 44.97
N GLY A 260 -35.76 3.94 45.95
CA GLY A 260 -35.68 2.47 45.99
C GLY A 260 -34.70 1.92 47.02
N ASP A 261 -34.66 0.58 47.11
CA ASP A 261 -33.82 -0.19 48.05
C ASP A 261 -32.36 -0.33 47.59
N ASP A 262 -31.41 -0.45 48.51
CA ASP A 262 -29.97 -0.40 48.20
C ASP A 262 -29.47 -1.43 47.17
N VAL A 263 -30.23 -2.49 46.88
CA VAL A 263 -29.88 -3.57 45.94
C VAL A 263 -30.81 -3.64 44.72
N ASP A 264 -31.69 -2.66 44.55
CA ASP A 264 -32.61 -2.61 43.40
C ASP A 264 -31.88 -2.18 42.13
N GLU A 265 -31.56 -3.16 41.28
CA GLU A 265 -30.84 -2.96 40.02
C GLU A 265 -31.53 -1.95 39.08
N SER A 266 -32.82 -1.69 39.24
CA SER A 266 -33.57 -0.75 38.38
C SER A 266 -33.31 0.73 38.70
N GLN A 267 -32.63 1.03 39.82
CA GLN A 267 -32.32 2.41 40.21
C GLN A 267 -31.35 3.12 39.30
N VAL A 268 -30.45 2.35 38.69
CA VAL A 268 -29.37 2.92 37.90
C VAL A 268 -29.32 2.21 36.56
N THR A 269 -29.45 2.98 35.49
CA THR A 269 -29.33 2.45 34.13
C THR A 269 -28.16 3.09 33.41
N VAL A 270 -27.34 2.25 32.78
CA VAL A 270 -26.20 2.69 31.97
C VAL A 270 -26.56 2.44 30.51
N THR A 271 -26.58 3.50 29.72
CA THR A 271 -26.96 3.44 28.31
C THR A 271 -25.92 4.15 27.45
N LYS A 272 -25.41 3.45 26.43
CA LYS A 272 -24.57 4.06 25.41
C LYS A 272 -25.35 5.16 24.70
N ASN A 273 -24.78 6.36 24.65
CA ASN A 273 -25.37 7.46 23.91
C ASN A 273 -25.10 7.23 22.42
N GLN A 274 -26.06 6.64 21.71
CA GLN A 274 -26.04 6.68 20.25
C GLN A 274 -26.48 8.08 19.83
N SER A 275 -25.56 9.04 19.88
CA SER A 275 -25.79 10.31 19.23
C SER A 275 -25.83 10.06 17.73
N THR A 276 -27.02 9.77 17.19
CA THR A 276 -27.32 10.00 15.79
C THR A 276 -27.23 11.51 15.62
N PRO A 277 -26.24 12.06 14.89
CA PRO A 277 -26.16 13.49 14.71
C PRO A 277 -27.37 13.90 13.86
N THR A 278 -28.43 14.38 14.50
CA THR A 278 -29.46 15.15 13.82
C THR A 278 -28.86 16.49 13.45
N GLN A 279 -29.15 16.99 12.24
CA GLN A 279 -28.61 18.24 11.71
C GLN A 279 -28.77 19.43 12.68
N SER A 280 -29.80 19.41 13.53
CA SER A 280 -30.04 20.40 14.58
C SER A 280 -28.91 20.46 15.63
N ASN A 281 -28.34 19.32 16.02
CA ASN A 281 -27.31 19.23 17.03
C ASN A 281 -25.96 19.75 16.52
N LEU A 282 -25.69 19.57 15.22
CA LEU A 282 -24.48 20.11 14.57
C LEU A 282 -24.57 21.63 14.42
N LEU A 283 -25.73 22.16 14.03
CA LEU A 283 -25.97 23.60 13.94
C LEU A 283 -25.81 24.30 15.29
N GLN A 284 -26.39 23.76 16.37
CA GLN A 284 -26.21 24.32 17.71
C GLN A 284 -24.75 24.29 18.17
N ARG A 285 -23.99 23.24 17.84
CA ARG A 285 -22.56 23.15 18.15
C ARG A 285 -21.72 24.15 17.36
N LEU A 286 -22.05 24.38 16.09
CA LEU A 286 -21.41 25.40 15.26
C LEU A 286 -21.67 26.80 15.80
N THR A 287 -22.92 27.11 16.17
CA THR A 287 -23.26 28.41 16.77
C THR A 287 -22.55 28.63 18.12
N GLN A 288 -22.43 27.60 18.95
CA GLN A 288 -21.67 27.68 20.21
C GLN A 288 -20.16 27.88 20.01
N LEU A 289 -19.60 27.34 18.92
CA LEU A 289 -18.20 27.53 18.55
C LEU A 289 -17.97 28.94 17.99
N GLU A 290 -18.86 29.42 17.12
CA GLU A 290 -18.84 30.80 16.60
C GLU A 290 -18.92 31.81 17.74
N GLU A 291 -19.85 31.65 18.68
CA GLU A 291 -19.97 32.53 19.85
C GLU A 291 -18.74 32.48 20.78
N ARG A 292 -17.97 31.39 20.78
CA ARG A 292 -16.74 31.28 21.57
C ARG A 292 -15.56 31.95 20.87
N ILE A 293 -15.48 31.82 19.56
CA ILE A 293 -14.45 32.46 18.72
C ILE A 293 -14.67 33.98 18.69
N GLU A 294 -15.91 34.47 18.70
CA GLU A 294 -16.22 35.90 18.76
C GLU A 294 -15.93 36.55 20.13
N ARG A 295 -15.68 35.76 21.17
CA ARG A 295 -15.38 36.24 22.54
C ARG A 295 -13.89 36.20 22.90
N GLU A 296 -13.03 35.68 22.01
CA GLU A 296 -11.56 35.78 22.10
C GLU A 296 -11.03 36.89 21.18
#